data_AF-A0A1H8Q935-F1
#
_entry.id   AF-A0A1H8Q935-F1
#
_cell.length_a   1.000
_cell.length_b   1.000
_cell.length_c   1.000
_cell.angle_alpha   90.00
_cell.angle_beta   90.00
_cell.angle_gamma   90.00
#
_symmetry.space_group_name_H-M   'P 1'
#
loop_
_entity.id
_entity.type
_entity.pdbx_description
1 polymer ?
#
loop_
_entity_poly.entity_id
_entity_poly.type
_entity_poly.pdbx_seq_one_letter_code
_entity_poly.pdbx_strand_id
1 'polypeptide(L)'
;MRRIACCLIATFLASNVAYAADELVPAPKGAPLLLAVDADGVQIYTCEAKDQGFAWVFKAPEANLFDKQGRQIGTHFAGPTWKFADGSVVADVAGRADAPASGAIPWLLLKAKSHEGSGMLANTAFIRRIDTKGGSAPTAGCDAAHKGEQARVRYYALYQFFTAAK
;
A
#
# COMPACT_ATOMS: atom_id res chain seq x y z
N MET A 1 1.86 15.68 -61.35
CA MET A 1 2.52 15.27 -60.09
C MET A 1 1.47 15.16 -58.98
N ARG A 2 0.99 13.95 -58.65
CA ARG A 2 0.03 13.70 -57.57
C ARG A 2 0.81 13.52 -56.26
N ARG A 3 0.65 14.40 -55.28
CA ARG A 3 1.21 14.24 -53.94
C ARG A 3 0.23 13.45 -53.09
N ILE A 4 0.62 12.24 -52.72
CA ILE A 4 -0.08 11.39 -51.75
C ILE A 4 0.23 11.96 -50.37
N ALA A 5 -0.76 12.55 -49.70
CA ALA A 5 -0.65 12.94 -48.30
C ALA A 5 -0.85 11.69 -47.43
N CYS A 6 0.24 11.20 -46.84
CA CYS A 6 0.25 10.08 -45.91
C CYS A 6 -0.43 10.50 -44.60
N CYS A 7 -1.48 9.77 -44.22
CA CYS A 7 -2.25 9.94 -43.00
C CYS A 7 -1.38 9.47 -41.81
N LEU A 8 -0.88 10.38 -40.98
CA LEU A 8 -0.24 10.03 -39.72
C LEU A 8 -1.32 9.88 -38.64
N ILE A 9 -1.82 8.66 -38.48
CA ILE A 9 -2.65 8.28 -37.33
C ILE A 9 -1.70 8.10 -36.14
N ALA A 10 -1.67 9.09 -35.25
CA ALA A 10 -0.99 8.96 -33.96
C ALA A 10 -1.82 8.02 -33.06
N THR A 11 -1.35 6.80 -32.87
CA THR A 11 -1.92 5.86 -31.90
C THR A 11 -1.55 6.30 -30.49
N PHE A 12 -2.54 6.76 -29.72
CA PHE A 12 -2.41 6.96 -28.28
C PHE A 12 -2.22 5.60 -27.60
N LEU A 13 -1.02 5.33 -27.09
CA LEU A 13 -0.77 4.22 -26.17
C LEU A 13 -1.40 4.58 -24.82
N ALA A 14 -2.59 4.03 -24.54
CA ALA A 14 -3.17 4.05 -23.20
C ALA A 14 -2.21 3.30 -22.24
N SER A 15 -1.73 3.99 -21.21
CA SER A 15 -0.77 3.44 -20.26
C SER A 15 -1.37 2.29 -19.45
N ASN A 16 -0.81 1.09 -19.58
CA ASN A 16 -1.21 -0.17 -18.92
C ASN A 16 -0.85 -0.23 -17.42
N VAL A 17 -1.14 0.82 -16.63
CA VAL A 17 -0.75 0.83 -15.21
C VAL A 17 -1.67 -0.07 -14.36
N ALA A 18 -2.92 -0.28 -14.78
CA ALA A 18 -3.89 -1.11 -14.04
C ALA A 18 -3.62 -2.63 -14.14
N TYR A 19 -2.92 -3.10 -15.16
CA TYR A 19 -2.76 -4.54 -15.45
C TYR A 19 -1.72 -5.22 -14.53
N ALA A 20 -0.63 -4.52 -14.20
CA ALA A 20 0.47 -5.10 -13.42
C ALA A 20 0.10 -5.40 -11.96
N ALA A 21 -0.81 -4.61 -11.38
CA ALA A 21 -1.27 -4.81 -10.02
C ALA A 21 -2.04 -6.13 -9.88
N ASP A 22 -2.90 -6.45 -10.84
CA ASP A 22 -3.88 -7.54 -10.75
C ASP A 22 -3.23 -8.92 -10.89
N GLU A 23 -2.06 -8.98 -11.50
CA GLU A 23 -1.28 -10.21 -11.61
C GLU A 23 -0.54 -10.55 -10.31
N LEU A 24 0.12 -9.56 -9.69
CA LEU A 24 0.99 -9.80 -8.53
C LEU A 24 0.20 -10.00 -7.23
N VAL A 25 -0.85 -9.20 -7.04
CA VAL A 25 -1.77 -9.32 -5.90
C VAL A 25 -3.17 -9.08 -6.44
N PRO A 26 -3.87 -10.14 -6.92
CA PRO A 26 -5.19 -9.98 -7.51
C PRO A 26 -6.20 -9.47 -6.49
N ALA A 27 -7.13 -8.63 -6.96
CA ALA A 27 -8.32 -8.37 -6.19
C ALA A 27 -9.10 -9.69 -5.97
N PRO A 28 -9.75 -9.89 -4.81
CA PRO A 28 -10.58 -11.08 -4.60
C PRO A 28 -11.67 -11.17 -5.67
N LYS A 29 -11.76 -12.33 -6.33
CA LYS A 29 -12.71 -12.55 -7.43
C LYS A 29 -14.14 -12.31 -6.96
N GLY A 30 -14.90 -11.50 -7.70
CA GLY A 30 -16.30 -11.23 -7.41
C GLY A 30 -16.53 -10.31 -6.20
N ALA A 31 -15.48 -9.74 -5.59
CA ALA A 31 -15.60 -8.77 -4.51
C ALA A 31 -15.74 -7.34 -5.07
N PRO A 32 -16.87 -6.65 -4.82
CA PRO A 32 -17.04 -5.25 -5.19
C PRO A 32 -16.01 -4.32 -4.52
N LEU A 33 -15.48 -3.36 -5.28
CA LEU A 33 -14.69 -2.26 -4.73
C LEU A 33 -15.60 -1.30 -3.94
N LEU A 34 -15.23 -1.04 -2.69
CA LEU A 34 -15.93 -0.13 -1.78
C LEU A 34 -15.37 1.29 -1.89
N LEU A 35 -14.05 1.42 -1.77
CA LEU A 35 -13.34 2.69 -1.91
C LEU A 35 -11.86 2.47 -2.27
N ALA A 36 -11.21 3.52 -2.77
CA ALA A 36 -9.78 3.56 -2.97
C ALA A 36 -9.23 4.88 -2.42
N VAL A 37 -8.13 4.82 -1.68
CA VAL A 37 -7.45 5.98 -1.08
C VAL A 37 -5.96 5.89 -1.25
N ASP A 38 -5.34 7.04 -1.47
CA ASP A 38 -3.89 7.17 -1.48
C ASP A 38 -3.38 7.31 -0.05
N ALA A 39 -2.17 6.84 0.20
CA ALA A 39 -1.49 6.94 1.47
C ALA A 39 -0.14 7.64 1.31
N ASP A 40 0.18 8.51 2.26
CA ASP A 40 1.50 9.12 2.44
C ASP A 40 1.87 9.00 3.92
N GLY A 41 3.03 8.42 4.18
CA GLY A 41 3.44 8.10 5.54
C GLY A 41 4.85 7.55 5.63
N VAL A 42 5.12 6.85 6.73
CA VAL A 42 6.41 6.20 7.00
C VAL A 42 6.24 4.75 7.43
N GLN A 43 7.24 3.94 7.12
CA GLN A 43 7.50 2.67 7.77
C GLN A 43 8.56 2.91 8.84
N ILE A 44 8.27 2.47 10.07
CA ILE A 44 9.15 2.68 11.21
C ILE A 44 9.94 1.40 11.46
N TYR A 45 11.25 1.53 11.51
CA TYR A 45 12.18 0.46 11.83
C TYR A 45 12.97 0.81 13.07
N THR A 46 13.34 -0.19 13.86
CA THR A 46 14.30 -0.04 14.97
C THR A 46 15.52 -0.90 14.70
N CYS A 47 16.71 -0.34 14.93
CA CYS A 47 17.94 -1.12 14.83
C CYS A 47 18.05 -2.07 16.02
N GLU A 48 18.07 -3.38 15.75
CA GLU A 48 18.11 -4.41 16.77
C GLU A 48 19.26 -5.38 16.56
N ALA A 49 19.80 -5.90 17.67
CA ALA A 49 20.67 -7.06 17.63
C ALA A 49 19.87 -8.28 17.15
N LYS A 50 20.47 -9.07 16.25
CA LYS A 50 19.98 -10.38 15.82
C LYS A 50 21.05 -11.44 16.12
N ASP A 51 20.74 -12.71 15.85
CA ASP A 51 21.67 -13.82 16.08
C ASP A 51 23.04 -13.58 15.41
N GLN A 52 23.04 -12.89 14.27
CA GLN A 52 24.25 -12.43 13.60
C GLN A 52 24.16 -10.92 13.31
N GLY A 53 24.85 -10.13 14.14
CA GLY A 53 24.98 -8.69 13.93
C GLY A 53 23.72 -7.90 14.28
N PHE A 54 23.43 -6.89 13.46
CA PHE A 54 22.37 -5.91 13.69
C PHE A 54 21.52 -5.75 12.43
N ALA A 55 20.21 -5.57 12.61
CA ALA A 55 19.28 -5.37 11.50
C ALA A 55 18.20 -4.35 11.84
N TRP A 56 17.74 -3.62 10.82
CA TRP A 56 16.56 -2.77 10.91
C TRP A 56 15.29 -3.63 10.95
N VAL A 57 14.57 -3.60 12.07
CA VAL A 57 13.38 -4.41 12.32
C VAL A 57 12.13 -3.57 12.23
N PHE A 58 11.19 -3.98 11.38
CA PHE A 58 9.92 -3.29 11.20
C PHE A 58 9.10 -3.25 12.49
N LYS A 59 8.54 -2.08 12.80
CA LYS A 59 7.72 -1.84 14.00
C LYS A 59 6.28 -1.52 13.66
N ALA A 60 6.05 -0.52 12.82
CA ALA A 60 4.71 -0.07 12.49
C ALA A 60 4.71 0.78 11.22
N PRO A 61 3.58 0.80 10.50
CA PRO A 61 3.28 1.89 9.58
C PRO A 61 2.70 3.08 10.36
N GLU A 62 2.87 4.28 9.82
CA GLU A 62 2.09 5.47 10.16
C GLU A 62 1.80 6.23 8.86
N ALA A 63 0.54 6.40 8.49
CA ALA A 63 0.18 7.12 7.27
C ALA A 63 -1.15 7.87 7.37
N ASN A 64 -1.22 8.98 6.64
CA ASN A 64 -2.46 9.67 6.35
C ASN A 64 -3.09 9.10 5.08
N LEU A 65 -4.41 9.04 5.04
CA LEU A 65 -5.19 8.47 3.94
C LEU A 65 -5.99 9.57 3.25
N PHE A 66 -5.89 9.64 1.93
CA PHE A 66 -6.42 10.73 1.11
C PHE A 66 -7.41 10.21 0.06
N ASP A 67 -8.51 10.94 -0.12
CA ASP A 67 -9.42 10.71 -1.24
C ASP A 67 -8.85 11.24 -2.56
N LYS A 68 -9.59 11.03 -3.65
CA LYS A 68 -9.20 11.47 -5.00
C LYS A 68 -9.09 13.00 -5.15
N GLN A 69 -9.66 13.77 -4.23
CA GLN A 69 -9.56 15.22 -4.19
C GLN A 69 -8.36 15.69 -3.35
N GLY A 70 -7.57 14.76 -2.79
CA GLY A 70 -6.43 15.05 -1.92
C GLY A 70 -6.84 15.44 -0.50
N ARG A 71 -8.10 15.22 -0.10
CA ARG A 71 -8.54 15.50 1.27
C ARG A 71 -8.17 14.32 2.15
N GLN A 72 -7.58 14.59 3.31
CA GLN A 72 -7.33 13.57 4.30
C GLN A 72 -8.67 13.09 4.89
N ILE A 73 -8.95 11.80 4.76
CA ILE A 73 -10.20 11.17 5.25
C ILE A 73 -9.94 10.11 6.33
N GLY A 74 -8.67 9.81 6.62
CA GLY A 74 -8.33 8.80 7.62
C GLY A 74 -6.85 8.65 7.90
N THR A 75 -6.54 7.61 8.66
CA THR A 75 -5.17 7.22 9.05
C THR A 75 -4.99 5.72 9.02
N HIS A 76 -3.75 5.28 8.85
CA HIS A 76 -3.32 3.89 8.93
C HIS A 76 -2.16 3.76 9.91
N PHE A 77 -2.22 2.77 10.81
CA PHE A 77 -1.21 2.57 11.86
C PHE A 77 -1.10 1.10 12.29
N ALA A 78 -0.30 0.83 13.33
CA ALA A 78 -0.09 -0.50 13.90
C ALA A 78 -1.39 -1.28 14.18
N GLY A 79 -1.36 -2.61 14.06
CA GLY A 79 -2.54 -3.46 14.17
C GLY A 79 -2.71 -4.49 13.04
N PRO A 80 -2.27 -4.20 11.81
CA PRO A 80 -2.47 -2.94 11.09
C PRO A 80 -3.94 -2.51 11.08
N THR A 81 -4.18 -1.21 11.27
CA THR A 81 -5.54 -0.62 11.39
C THR A 81 -5.73 0.48 10.35
N TRP A 82 -6.91 0.58 9.76
CA TRP A 82 -7.35 1.74 8.98
C TRP A 82 -8.52 2.38 9.71
N LYS A 83 -8.41 3.68 10.00
CA LYS A 83 -9.39 4.41 10.80
C LYS A 83 -9.83 5.68 10.10
N PHE A 84 -11.14 5.79 9.90
CA PHE A 84 -11.84 6.99 9.42
C PHE A 84 -12.64 7.60 10.59
N ALA A 85 -13.35 8.71 10.34
CA ALA A 85 -14.13 9.40 11.36
C ALA A 85 -15.30 8.56 11.92
N ASP A 86 -15.81 7.62 11.14
CA ASP A 86 -17.03 6.85 11.39
C ASP A 86 -16.79 5.36 11.69
N GLY A 87 -15.52 4.95 11.79
CA GLY A 87 -15.17 3.58 12.11
C GLY A 87 -13.73 3.19 11.77
N SER A 88 -13.41 1.93 12.06
CA SER A 88 -12.12 1.34 11.75
C SER A 88 -12.24 -0.11 11.27
N VAL A 89 -11.19 -0.58 10.62
CA VAL A 89 -10.99 -1.99 10.29
C VAL A 89 -9.56 -2.40 10.64
N VAL A 90 -9.44 -3.57 11.27
CA VAL A 90 -8.17 -4.26 11.50
C VAL A 90 -8.10 -5.42 10.51
N ALA A 91 -6.94 -5.66 9.91
CA ALA A 91 -6.77 -6.72 8.93
C ALA A 91 -5.44 -7.46 9.08
N ASP A 92 -5.41 -8.73 8.70
CA ASP A 92 -4.21 -9.56 8.70
C ASP A 92 -3.77 -9.84 7.26
N VAL A 93 -2.46 -10.03 7.04
CA VAL A 93 -1.91 -10.33 5.71
C VAL A 93 -2.41 -11.70 5.24
N ALA A 94 -3.01 -11.74 4.05
CA ALA A 94 -3.51 -12.95 3.40
C ALA A 94 -2.71 -13.31 2.13
N GLY A 95 -2.02 -12.34 1.54
CA GLY A 95 -1.18 -12.54 0.37
C GLY A 95 -0.15 -11.41 0.22
N ARG A 96 0.95 -11.70 -0.45
CA ARG A 96 2.07 -10.77 -0.61
C ARG A 96 2.78 -11.02 -1.94
N ALA A 97 3.24 -9.94 -2.56
CA ALA A 97 4.20 -9.98 -3.65
C ALA A 97 5.20 -8.83 -3.50
N ASP A 98 6.40 -9.01 -4.02
CA ASP A 98 7.37 -7.91 -4.09
C ASP A 98 6.86 -6.82 -5.04
N ALA A 99 7.08 -5.57 -4.65
CA ALA A 99 6.67 -4.44 -5.47
C ALA A 99 7.63 -4.28 -6.65
N PRO A 100 7.13 -3.94 -7.86
CA PRO A 100 8.00 -3.66 -9.01
C PRO A 100 8.94 -2.46 -8.80
N ALA A 101 8.54 -1.51 -7.96
CA ALA A 101 9.34 -0.34 -7.64
C ALA A 101 10.49 -0.69 -6.69
N SER A 102 11.72 -0.39 -7.09
CA SER A 102 12.90 -0.59 -6.23
C SER A 102 12.79 0.21 -4.93
N GLY A 103 13.20 -0.41 -3.82
CA GLY A 103 13.11 0.18 -2.49
C GLY A 103 11.69 0.37 -1.94
N ALA A 104 10.67 -0.14 -2.63
CA ALA A 104 9.29 -0.10 -2.15
C ALA A 104 8.94 -1.27 -1.24
N ILE A 105 8.09 -1.01 -0.24
CA ILE A 105 7.49 -2.09 0.54
C ILE A 105 6.62 -3.00 -0.33
N PRO A 106 6.45 -4.28 0.06
CA PRO A 106 5.66 -5.25 -0.70
C PRO A 106 4.21 -4.83 -0.93
N TRP A 107 3.65 -5.30 -2.03
CA TRP A 107 2.20 -5.29 -2.22
C TRP A 107 1.56 -6.37 -1.37
N LEU A 108 0.36 -6.10 -0.86
CA LEU A 108 -0.34 -7.00 0.06
C LEU A 108 -1.79 -7.16 -0.34
N LEU A 109 -2.29 -8.38 -0.18
CA LEU A 109 -3.69 -8.66 0.07
C LEU A 109 -3.86 -8.86 1.57
N LEU A 110 -4.80 -8.15 2.17
CA LEU A 110 -5.17 -8.29 3.57
C LEU A 110 -6.62 -8.71 3.68
N LYS A 111 -6.92 -9.52 4.70
CA LYS A 111 -8.28 -9.94 5.04
C LYS A 111 -8.70 -9.27 6.33
N ALA A 112 -9.87 -8.65 6.32
CA ALA A 112 -10.42 -8.00 7.50
C ALA A 112 -10.62 -9.01 8.64
N LYS A 113 -10.24 -8.61 9.84
CA LYS A 113 -10.30 -9.39 11.07
C LYS A 113 -11.41 -8.90 11.99
N SER A 114 -11.52 -7.59 12.15
CA SER A 114 -12.52 -6.95 13.00
C SER A 114 -12.80 -5.54 12.53
N HIS A 115 -13.97 -5.04 12.91
CA HIS A 115 -14.46 -3.70 12.57
C HIS A 115 -14.96 -2.99 13.81
N GLU A 116 -14.93 -1.67 13.76
CA GLU A 116 -15.56 -0.80 14.74
C GLU A 116 -16.35 0.27 14.01
N GLY A 117 -17.54 0.61 14.51
CA GLY A 117 -18.44 1.58 13.90
C GLY A 117 -19.25 1.02 12.72
N SER A 118 -20.14 1.86 12.20
CA SER A 118 -21.06 1.53 11.09
C SER A 118 -20.78 2.35 9.82
N GLY A 119 -19.59 2.94 9.77
CA GLY A 119 -19.15 3.86 8.73
C GLY A 119 -18.70 3.22 7.43
N MET A 120 -17.95 4.00 6.65
CA MET A 120 -17.48 3.64 5.31
C MET A 120 -16.68 2.33 5.27
N LEU A 121 -16.00 1.97 6.37
CA LEU A 121 -15.17 0.77 6.45
C LEU A 121 -15.93 -0.48 6.93
N ALA A 122 -17.18 -0.34 7.39
CA ALA A 122 -17.91 -1.40 8.11
C ALA A 122 -18.09 -2.70 7.30
N ASN A 123 -18.17 -2.62 5.97
CA ASN A 123 -18.37 -3.77 5.09
C ASN A 123 -17.07 -4.27 4.43
N THR A 124 -15.90 -3.77 4.84
CA THR A 124 -14.62 -4.20 4.27
C THR A 124 -14.35 -5.67 4.61
N ALA A 125 -14.25 -6.55 3.61
CA ALA A 125 -13.79 -7.92 3.80
C ALA A 125 -12.31 -8.09 3.43
N PHE A 126 -11.83 -7.31 2.45
CA PHE A 126 -10.45 -7.36 1.98
C PHE A 126 -9.90 -5.96 1.74
N ILE A 127 -8.59 -5.81 1.93
CA ILE A 127 -7.84 -4.59 1.62
C ILE A 127 -6.67 -4.99 0.74
N ARG A 128 -6.44 -4.24 -0.33
CA ARG A 128 -5.30 -4.45 -1.21
C ARG A 128 -4.40 -3.22 -1.16
N ARG A 129 -3.13 -3.43 -0.85
CA ARG A 129 -2.07 -2.42 -0.88
C ARG A 129 -1.23 -2.63 -2.13
N ILE A 130 -1.23 -1.66 -3.04
CA ILE A 130 -0.52 -1.70 -4.32
C ILE A 130 0.08 -0.32 -4.63
N ASP A 131 0.78 -0.21 -5.77
CA ASP A 131 1.50 1.00 -6.21
C ASP A 131 2.36 1.63 -5.10
N THR A 132 3.00 0.77 -4.32
CA THR A 132 3.88 1.20 -3.24
C THR A 132 5.15 1.84 -3.79
N LYS A 133 5.61 2.90 -3.13
CA LYS A 133 6.88 3.58 -3.42
C LYS A 133 7.60 3.82 -2.11
N GLY A 134 8.88 3.43 -2.02
CA GLY A 134 9.66 3.60 -0.80
C GLY A 134 9.19 2.76 0.39
N GLY A 135 9.73 3.08 1.57
CA GLY A 135 9.37 2.44 2.83
C GLY A 135 10.16 1.19 3.18
N SER A 136 10.97 0.63 2.29
CA SER A 136 11.84 -0.50 2.65
C SER A 136 12.87 -0.11 3.72
N ALA A 137 13.27 -1.08 4.53
CA ALA A 137 14.28 -0.88 5.56
C ALA A 137 15.57 -0.29 4.96
N PRO A 138 16.27 0.61 5.67
CA PRO A 138 17.58 1.07 5.22
C PRO A 138 18.56 -0.11 5.08
N THR A 139 19.47 -0.03 4.13
CA THR A 139 20.48 -1.09 3.90
C THR A 139 21.75 -0.91 4.72
N ALA A 140 21.90 0.23 5.40
CA ALA A 140 23.06 0.60 6.20
C ALA A 140 22.63 1.34 7.48
N GLY A 141 23.59 1.61 8.36
CA GLY A 141 23.38 2.42 9.57
C GLY A 141 22.73 1.68 10.75
N CYS A 142 22.56 0.36 10.67
CA CYS A 142 22.22 -0.45 11.83
C CYS A 142 23.40 -1.31 12.26
N ASP A 143 24.01 -0.92 13.38
CA ASP A 143 25.16 -1.57 13.99
C ASP A 143 25.10 -1.41 15.53
N ALA A 144 26.17 -1.80 16.21
CA ALA A 144 26.24 -1.73 17.67
C ALA A 144 26.13 -0.30 18.24
N ALA A 145 26.63 0.71 17.51
CA ALA A 145 26.57 2.10 17.96
C ALA A 145 25.16 2.68 17.82
N HIS A 146 24.40 2.22 16.83
CA HIS A 146 23.05 2.70 16.52
C HIS A 146 21.93 1.78 17.07
N LYS A 147 22.26 0.84 17.96
CA LYS A 147 21.27 -0.08 18.55
C LYS A 147 20.16 0.71 19.26
N GLY A 148 18.91 0.43 18.91
CA GLY A 148 17.72 1.07 19.47
C GLY A 148 17.30 2.35 18.75
N GLU A 149 18.11 2.86 17.82
CA GLU A 149 17.71 4.00 16.98
C GLU A 149 16.53 3.63 16.07
N GLN A 150 15.78 4.67 15.67
CA GLN A 150 14.63 4.52 14.78
C GLN A 150 14.91 5.15 13.42
N ALA A 151 14.65 4.38 12.37
CA ALA A 151 14.56 4.88 11.01
C ALA A 151 13.08 5.02 10.61
N ARG A 152 12.69 6.22 10.17
CA ARG A 152 11.36 6.52 9.64
C ARG A 152 11.48 6.69 8.14
N VAL A 153 11.19 5.63 7.38
CA VAL A 153 11.38 5.61 5.93
C VAL A 153 10.06 5.95 5.24
N ARG A 154 10.03 7.04 4.48
CA ARG A 154 8.82 7.49 3.79
C ARG A 154 8.33 6.43 2.80
N TYR A 155 7.01 6.26 2.73
CA TYR A 155 6.37 5.44 1.73
C TYR A 155 5.07 6.08 1.22
N TYR A 156 4.70 5.67 0.01
CA TYR A 156 3.38 5.89 -0.58
C TYR A 156 2.72 4.55 -0.90
N ALA A 157 1.40 4.52 -0.96
CA ALA A 157 0.65 3.37 -1.44
C ALA A 157 -0.76 3.76 -1.91
N LEU A 158 -1.34 2.94 -2.78
CA LEU A 158 -2.77 2.91 -3.03
C LEU A 158 -3.39 1.77 -2.20
N TYR A 159 -4.40 2.10 -1.39
CA TYR A 159 -5.24 1.12 -0.70
C TYR A 159 -6.60 1.02 -1.37
N GLN A 160 -7.00 -0.20 -1.73
CA GLN A 160 -8.32 -0.52 -2.25
C GLN A 160 -9.05 -1.42 -1.25
N PHE A 161 -10.27 -1.02 -0.88
CA PHE A 161 -11.10 -1.76 0.07
C PHE A 161 -12.21 -2.45 -0.69
N PHE A 162 -12.47 -3.71 -0.37
CA PHE A 162 -13.47 -4.53 -1.05
C PHE A 162 -14.43 -5.14 -0.04
N THR A 163 -15.69 -5.30 -0.44
CA THR A 163 -16.65 -6.09 0.36
C THR A 163 -16.39 -7.58 0.19
N ALA A 164 -17.17 -8.43 0.87
CA ALA A 164 -17.15 -9.86 0.60
C ALA A 164 -17.56 -10.13 -0.87
N ALA A 165 -17.03 -11.21 -1.44
CA ALA A 165 -17.50 -11.70 -2.73
C ALA A 165 -18.98 -12.09 -2.64
N LYS A 166 -19.72 -11.85 -3.72
CA LYS A 166 -21.11 -12.31 -3.85
C LYS A 166 -21.16 -13.79 -4.23
#